data_AF-A0A3S8YG45-F1
#
_entry.id   AF-A0A3S8YG45-F1
#
_cell.length_a   1.000
_cell.length_b   1.000
_cell.length_c   1.000
_cell.angle_alpha   90.00
_cell.angle_beta   90.00
_cell.angle_gamma   90.00
#
_symmetry.space_group_name_H-M   'P 1'
#
loop_
_entity.id
_entity.type
_entity.pdbx_description
1 polymer ?
#
loop_
_entity_poly.entity_id
_entity_poly.type
_entity_poly.pdbx_seq_one_letter_code
_entity_poly.pdbx_strand_id
1 'polypeptide(L)'
;MDTGGELTSETIDNAFGGRCGGTYQYNFRCKPGHHIMGRSRPGRPPPPPERGSRSGALTAPQFTGAPGATGKVARRGPCDLARPTGHGAGGSRVAAPADIDTEWTRPMRSAPGTRRSAGAGDGDPRLFDWLRGRAPLALVAAAVALLANVYYQARHSGNVGLDNEWVIKAADVFNHGRPPYEEERFLYLPPGVLAGVPWLWFSLKTRLDLLPFVGIAFVLTGWILSLRIFGVSARSRLAVLGAIALCFLEPFTNVVQIGNWTSGYVMALPAVLLLAANRRWTAAAVVFGVAISIKPILAPVVLVFLMARQFKAFAVAIVVPAVIAVAAGAMMPQPTLFLTKTLPYLLGGQGGFAAPFDASVSNVLTRLGLPEGVAGAAGLAAAALMIVLAWLRWRRGGHEGLRLVETSAMLMLAAFLGTKPSFDHYTLIVLVPMAAAVVVPGAASRSPWFWIGYVPMVNGLTLPFVSAWNTYNYRVLGTNLVSAATLASRAVGRRPAGAAPAGAAPGRTQERQRTPSGV
;
A
#
# COMPACT_ATOMS: atom_id res chain seq x y z
N MET A 1 29.82 -33.90 19.57
CA MET A 1 30.34 -32.61 20.08
C MET A 1 29.24 -31.62 19.95
N ASP A 2 28.63 -31.29 21.07
CA ASP A 2 27.57 -30.29 21.17
C ASP A 2 28.10 -28.88 20.96
N THR A 3 27.31 -28.04 20.31
CA THR A 3 27.19 -26.61 20.62
C THR A 3 25.76 -26.16 20.35
N GLY A 4 24.84 -26.55 21.24
CA GLY A 4 23.60 -25.79 21.42
C GLY A 4 23.95 -24.45 22.05
N GLY A 5 23.46 -23.35 21.47
CA GLY A 5 23.60 -22.02 22.03
C GLY A 5 22.25 -21.31 21.99
N GLU A 6 21.62 -21.14 23.14
CA GLU A 6 20.42 -20.29 23.27
C GLU A 6 20.82 -18.83 23.01
N LEU A 7 20.14 -18.18 22.07
CA LEU A 7 20.28 -16.75 21.83
C LEU A 7 19.52 -15.98 22.92
N THR A 8 20.22 -15.62 23.99
CA THR A 8 19.70 -14.74 25.04
C THR A 8 19.53 -13.31 24.54
N SER A 9 18.62 -12.56 25.19
CA SER A 9 18.18 -11.22 24.78
C SER A 9 19.31 -10.21 24.58
N GLU A 10 20.43 -10.35 25.30
CA GLU A 10 21.59 -9.45 25.22
C GLU A 10 22.31 -9.46 23.85
N THR A 11 22.14 -10.54 23.06
CA THR A 11 22.77 -10.62 21.73
C THR A 11 22.10 -9.66 20.73
N ILE A 12 20.83 -9.32 20.95
CA ILE A 12 20.06 -8.41 20.09
C ILE A 12 20.41 -6.95 20.40
N ASP A 13 20.58 -6.58 21.67
CA ASP A 13 20.91 -5.21 22.07
C ASP A 13 22.29 -4.75 21.53
N ASN A 14 23.26 -5.65 21.46
CA ASN A 14 24.60 -5.32 20.90
C ASN A 14 24.60 -5.05 19.39
N ALA A 15 23.56 -5.44 18.64
CA ALA A 15 23.44 -5.12 17.22
C ALA A 15 23.21 -3.60 16.98
N PHE A 16 22.74 -2.86 17.98
CA PHE A 16 22.52 -1.41 17.91
C PHE A 16 23.79 -0.56 18.14
N GLY A 17 24.93 -1.17 18.48
CA GLY A 17 26.19 -0.49 18.84
C GLY A 17 27.23 -0.32 17.71
N GLY A 18 26.96 -0.81 16.49
CA GLY A 18 27.94 -0.89 15.41
C GLY A 18 28.14 0.40 14.61
N ARG A 19 29.31 1.04 14.72
CA ARG A 19 29.68 2.21 13.91
C ARG A 19 29.98 1.82 12.45
N CYS A 20 29.09 2.15 11.53
CA CYS A 20 29.40 2.38 10.10
C CYS A 20 28.69 3.64 9.61
N GLY A 21 29.35 4.40 8.75
CA GLY A 21 29.03 5.81 8.52
C GLY A 21 27.87 6.08 7.56
N GLY A 22 27.26 7.26 7.71
CA GLY A 22 26.65 7.94 6.56
C GLY A 22 25.15 7.75 6.30
N THR A 23 24.33 7.36 7.28
CA THR A 23 22.85 7.44 7.14
C THR A 23 22.16 7.82 8.45
N TYR A 24 21.03 8.52 8.32
CA TYR A 24 20.20 9.14 9.38
C TYR A 24 20.20 8.44 10.75
N GLN A 25 20.84 9.06 11.75
CA GLN A 25 20.67 8.66 13.15
C GLN A 25 19.31 9.15 13.69
N TYR A 26 18.46 8.20 14.09
CA TYR A 26 17.29 8.48 14.93
C TYR A 26 17.74 8.70 16.38
N ASN A 27 17.95 9.96 16.76
CA ASN A 27 18.31 10.34 18.13
C ASN A 27 17.13 10.13 19.10
N PHE A 28 17.06 8.96 19.73
CA PHE A 28 16.22 8.73 20.91
C PHE A 28 16.75 9.52 22.10
N ARG A 29 16.22 10.72 22.32
CA ARG A 29 16.47 11.50 23.54
C ARG A 29 15.36 11.26 24.55
N CYS A 30 15.52 10.25 25.40
CA CYS A 30 14.69 10.12 26.60
C CYS A 30 14.84 11.39 27.44
N LYS A 31 13.72 12.05 27.78
CA LYS A 31 13.73 13.15 28.76
C LYS A 31 13.99 12.57 30.15
N PRO A 32 15.01 13.02 30.89
CA PRO A 32 15.08 12.78 32.33
C PRO A 32 13.92 13.52 33.01
N GLY A 33 13.28 12.86 33.98
CA GLY A 33 12.27 13.48 34.83
C GLY A 33 12.86 14.58 35.71
N HIS A 34 12.00 15.49 36.19
CA HIS A 34 12.39 16.52 37.13
C HIS A 34 12.91 15.91 38.44
N HIS A 35 14.15 16.24 38.81
CA HIS A 35 14.55 16.31 40.21
C HIS A 35 15.37 17.56 40.48
N ILE A 36 14.85 18.40 41.37
CA ILE A 36 15.54 19.53 41.98
C ILE A 36 16.41 18.97 43.11
N MET A 37 17.71 19.28 43.14
CA MET A 37 18.42 19.48 44.40
C MET A 37 19.74 20.21 44.21
N GLY A 38 20.07 21.10 45.16
CA GLY A 38 21.34 21.81 45.21
C GLY A 38 22.38 21.13 46.10
N ARG A 39 23.65 21.39 45.78
CA ARG A 39 24.84 21.40 46.67
C ARG A 39 24.97 20.32 47.76
N SER A 40 25.53 19.19 47.36
CA SER A 40 26.78 18.59 47.91
C SER A 40 27.15 18.75 49.41
N ARG A 41 27.28 17.61 50.11
CA ARG A 41 28.38 17.28 51.06
C ARG A 41 28.59 15.74 51.12
N PRO A 42 29.80 15.22 51.41
CA PRO A 42 30.10 13.78 51.31
C PRO A 42 30.08 13.03 52.67
N GLY A 43 29.75 11.73 52.67
CA GLY A 43 29.93 10.88 53.87
C GLY A 43 29.45 9.42 53.77
N ARG A 44 30.40 8.48 53.94
CA ARG A 44 30.31 7.02 54.22
C ARG A 44 29.56 6.06 53.24
N PRO A 45 30.12 4.86 52.96
CA PRO A 45 29.43 3.76 52.29
C PRO A 45 28.60 2.90 53.27
N PRO A 46 27.57 2.17 52.78
CA PRO A 46 26.76 1.24 53.59
C PRO A 46 27.41 -0.15 53.76
N PRO A 47 27.07 -0.92 54.81
CA PRO A 47 27.53 -2.29 55.03
C PRO A 47 26.73 -3.34 54.22
N PRO A 48 27.28 -4.55 53.99
CA PRO A 48 26.58 -5.64 53.29
C PRO A 48 25.64 -6.43 54.23
N PRO A 49 24.49 -6.94 53.74
CA PRO A 49 23.65 -7.89 54.50
C PRO A 49 24.22 -9.32 54.50
N GLU A 50 23.94 -10.06 55.58
CA GLU A 50 24.52 -11.37 55.89
C GLU A 50 23.81 -12.56 55.22
N ARG A 51 24.46 -13.74 55.28
CA ARG A 51 23.86 -15.03 54.88
C ARG A 51 22.94 -15.57 55.99
N GLY A 52 21.68 -15.84 55.65
CA GLY A 52 20.71 -16.59 56.48
C GLY A 52 20.12 -17.78 55.71
N SER A 53 19.64 -18.82 56.41
CA SER A 53 19.61 -20.18 55.86
C SER A 53 18.23 -20.86 55.74
N ARG A 54 18.15 -21.79 54.76
CA ARG A 54 17.35 -23.05 54.71
C ARG A 54 15.87 -23.05 54.27
N SER A 55 15.63 -24.07 53.43
CA SER A 55 14.39 -24.80 53.10
C SER A 55 13.65 -24.33 51.83
N GLY A 56 13.29 -25.18 50.87
CA GLY A 56 13.48 -26.63 50.69
C GLY A 56 12.48 -27.20 49.66
N ALA A 57 12.83 -28.28 48.93
CA ALA A 57 11.97 -29.02 47.97
C ALA A 57 11.51 -28.27 46.68
N LEU A 58 11.25 -28.89 45.51
CA LEU A 58 11.39 -30.28 45.06
C LEU A 58 11.47 -30.38 43.49
N THR A 59 12.36 -31.26 42.99
CA THR A 59 12.33 -32.03 41.71
C THR A 59 12.04 -31.41 40.33
N ALA A 60 12.98 -31.67 39.40
CA ALA A 60 12.72 -31.90 37.97
C ALA A 60 13.02 -33.39 37.64
N PRO A 61 12.37 -34.01 36.64
CA PRO A 61 12.65 -35.39 36.24
C PRO A 61 13.78 -35.49 35.19
N GLN A 62 14.73 -36.39 35.43
CA GLN A 62 15.63 -36.92 34.40
C GLN A 62 14.94 -38.08 33.66
N PHE A 63 15.31 -38.33 32.41
CA PHE A 63 15.10 -39.64 31.77
C PHE A 63 16.40 -40.13 31.11
N THR A 64 16.75 -41.37 31.45
CA THR A 64 17.87 -42.15 30.91
C THR A 64 17.46 -42.83 29.59
N GLY A 65 18.40 -43.35 28.82
CA GLY A 65 18.13 -43.84 27.45
C GLY A 65 18.74 -45.20 27.08
N ALA A 66 18.62 -45.54 25.78
CA ALA A 66 19.21 -46.68 25.06
C ALA A 66 18.75 -48.10 25.49
N PRO A 67 19.01 -49.18 24.71
CA PRO A 67 19.60 -49.32 23.36
C PRO A 67 18.55 -49.78 22.31
N GLY A 68 18.80 -50.08 21.02
CA GLY A 68 20.01 -50.12 20.19
C GLY A 68 20.00 -51.38 19.29
N ALA A 69 20.01 -51.22 17.96
CA ALA A 69 20.11 -52.34 16.99
C ALA A 69 20.79 -51.89 15.69
N THR A 70 21.57 -52.77 15.07
CA THR A 70 22.54 -52.46 13.99
C THR A 70 22.16 -53.08 12.64
N GLY A 71 22.51 -52.42 11.52
CA GLY A 71 22.23 -52.91 10.17
C GLY A 71 23.19 -52.40 9.09
N LYS A 72 23.99 -53.31 8.51
CA LYS A 72 25.09 -53.14 7.53
C LYS A 72 24.80 -54.06 6.31
N VAL A 73 25.18 -53.82 5.04
CA VAL A 73 25.98 -52.81 4.29
C VAL A 73 25.36 -52.69 2.87
N ALA A 74 25.47 -51.56 2.13
CA ALA A 74 25.85 -51.57 0.69
C ALA A 74 25.84 -50.19 -0.04
N ARG A 75 26.93 -49.90 -0.77
CA ARG A 75 26.96 -48.92 -1.88
C ARG A 75 26.57 -49.62 -3.19
N ARG A 76 25.98 -48.90 -4.16
CA ARG A 76 26.24 -49.09 -5.60
C ARG A 76 26.00 -47.79 -6.38
N GLY A 77 26.79 -47.59 -7.43
CA GLY A 77 26.78 -46.40 -8.29
C GLY A 77 25.81 -46.49 -9.47
N PRO A 78 25.89 -45.53 -10.43
CA PRO A 78 24.85 -45.27 -11.42
C PRO A 78 24.92 -46.19 -12.65
N CYS A 79 23.84 -46.22 -13.44
CA CYS A 79 23.83 -46.74 -14.80
C CYS A 79 23.04 -45.80 -15.71
N ASP A 80 23.69 -45.33 -16.78
CA ASP A 80 23.06 -44.79 -17.98
C ASP A 80 22.27 -45.88 -18.74
N LEU A 81 21.35 -45.44 -19.63
CA LEU A 81 20.75 -46.09 -20.82
C LEU A 81 19.39 -45.38 -21.08
N ALA A 82 18.91 -45.08 -22.29
CA ALA A 82 19.52 -44.95 -23.61
C ALA A 82 18.57 -44.09 -24.50
N ARG A 83 19.08 -43.52 -25.60
CA ARG A 83 18.22 -42.93 -26.67
C ARG A 83 17.53 -44.03 -27.49
N PRO A 84 16.42 -43.69 -28.15
CA PRO A 84 16.24 -44.07 -29.56
C PRO A 84 16.14 -42.86 -30.48
N THR A 85 16.73 -42.99 -31.67
CA THR A 85 16.57 -42.11 -32.83
C THR A 85 15.74 -42.83 -33.90
N GLY A 86 14.81 -42.15 -34.57
CA GLY A 86 14.08 -42.73 -35.71
C GLY A 86 13.09 -41.74 -36.35
N HIS A 87 13.11 -41.62 -37.67
CA HIS A 87 12.33 -40.63 -38.43
C HIS A 87 10.86 -41.04 -38.68
N GLY A 88 10.01 -40.02 -38.85
CA GLY A 88 8.69 -40.14 -39.46
C GLY A 88 8.18 -38.77 -39.87
N ALA A 89 8.18 -38.46 -41.18
CA ALA A 89 7.71 -37.18 -41.69
C ALA A 89 6.16 -37.15 -41.78
N GLY A 90 5.55 -36.09 -41.27
CA GLY A 90 4.10 -35.88 -41.34
C GLY A 90 3.76 -34.41 -41.14
N GLY A 91 3.46 -33.70 -42.23
CA GLY A 91 3.22 -32.26 -42.19
C GLY A 91 1.81 -31.94 -41.70
N SER A 92 1.70 -31.23 -40.58
CA SER A 92 0.52 -30.43 -40.23
C SER A 92 0.97 -29.04 -39.79
N ARG A 93 0.40 -27.99 -40.41
CA ARG A 93 0.70 -26.60 -40.04
C ARG A 93 0.05 -26.29 -38.70
N VAL A 94 0.81 -26.36 -37.61
CA VAL A 94 0.38 -25.81 -36.32
C VAL A 94 0.38 -24.29 -36.44
N ALA A 95 -0.79 -23.67 -36.28
CA ALA A 95 -0.92 -22.23 -36.27
C ALA A 95 -0.15 -21.63 -35.07
N ALA A 96 0.53 -20.50 -35.30
CA ALA A 96 1.19 -19.76 -34.23
C ALA A 96 0.15 -19.31 -33.18
N PRO A 97 0.52 -19.27 -31.87
CA PRO A 97 -0.39 -18.83 -30.82
C PRO A 97 -0.83 -17.38 -31.05
N ALA A 98 -2.13 -17.12 -30.93
CA ALA A 98 -2.71 -15.81 -31.17
C ALA A 98 -2.20 -14.77 -30.15
N ASP A 99 -1.91 -13.56 -30.65
CA ASP A 99 -1.31 -12.47 -29.89
C ASP A 99 -2.34 -11.83 -28.93
N ILE A 100 -2.16 -12.05 -27.62
CA ILE A 100 -3.09 -11.70 -26.53
C ILE A 100 -3.35 -10.18 -26.41
N ASP A 101 -2.55 -9.33 -27.08
CA ASP A 101 -2.72 -7.86 -27.07
C ASP A 101 -3.87 -7.34 -27.96
N THR A 102 -4.42 -8.13 -28.87
CA THR A 102 -5.34 -7.62 -29.92
C THR A 102 -6.78 -7.39 -29.48
N GLU A 103 -7.29 -8.10 -28.47
CA GLU A 103 -8.71 -7.97 -28.07
C GLU A 103 -8.98 -6.77 -27.13
N TRP A 104 -7.94 -6.29 -26.43
CA TRP A 104 -8.04 -5.23 -25.41
C TRP A 104 -7.83 -3.80 -25.92
N THR A 105 -7.69 -3.60 -27.23
CA THR A 105 -7.22 -2.32 -27.82
C THR A 105 -8.27 -1.59 -28.67
N ARG A 106 -9.54 -2.01 -28.67
CA ARG A 106 -10.62 -1.26 -29.36
C ARG A 106 -10.74 0.17 -28.81
N PRO A 107 -10.46 1.22 -29.60
CA PRO A 107 -10.62 2.59 -29.13
C PRO A 107 -12.11 2.91 -28.93
N MET A 108 -12.43 3.56 -27.80
CA MET A 108 -13.74 4.21 -27.64
C MET A 108 -13.93 5.24 -28.75
N ARG A 109 -15.05 5.14 -29.50
CA ARG A 109 -15.41 6.13 -30.52
C ARG A 109 -15.65 7.48 -29.86
N SER A 110 -14.77 8.44 -30.13
CA SER A 110 -14.99 9.85 -29.82
C SER A 110 -16.04 10.45 -30.78
N ALA A 111 -17.00 11.18 -30.24
CA ALA A 111 -17.95 11.95 -31.06
C ALA A 111 -17.23 13.14 -31.73
N PRO A 112 -17.65 13.58 -32.93
CA PRO A 112 -16.97 14.67 -33.65
C PRO A 112 -17.31 16.06 -33.09
N GLY A 113 -16.31 16.92 -32.99
CA GLY A 113 -16.46 18.36 -33.21
C GLY A 113 -17.12 19.21 -32.11
N THR A 114 -16.34 19.64 -31.12
CA THR A 114 -16.57 20.92 -30.43
C THR A 114 -15.32 21.78 -30.52
N ARG A 115 -15.47 23.07 -30.88
CA ARG A 115 -14.34 24.00 -31.05
C ARG A 115 -13.64 24.21 -29.70
N ARG A 116 -12.31 24.08 -29.69
CA ARG A 116 -11.49 24.24 -28.48
C ARG A 116 -11.28 25.73 -28.16
N SER A 117 -11.79 26.19 -27.02
CA SER A 117 -11.26 27.36 -26.33
C SER A 117 -9.96 26.98 -25.62
N ALA A 118 -8.84 27.60 -25.97
CA ALA A 118 -7.55 27.33 -25.34
C ALA A 118 -7.53 27.85 -23.89
N GLY A 119 -7.67 26.94 -22.93
CA GLY A 119 -7.44 27.22 -21.50
C GLY A 119 -6.02 26.87 -21.10
N ALA A 120 -5.35 27.75 -20.35
CA ALA A 120 -4.02 27.50 -19.82
C ALA A 120 -4.01 26.24 -18.92
N GLY A 121 -3.43 25.15 -19.40
CA GLY A 121 -3.39 23.86 -18.69
C GLY A 121 -3.42 22.61 -19.58
N ASP A 122 -3.81 22.74 -20.85
CA ASP A 122 -3.62 21.66 -21.83
C ASP A 122 -2.20 21.71 -22.41
N GLY A 123 -1.29 20.95 -21.78
CA GLY A 123 0.09 20.77 -22.27
C GLY A 123 0.14 20.10 -23.64
N ASP A 124 1.27 20.28 -24.34
CA ASP A 124 1.45 19.90 -25.75
C ASP A 124 0.91 18.48 -26.05
N PRO A 125 -0.09 18.33 -26.94
CA PRO A 125 -0.59 17.04 -27.38
C PRO A 125 0.52 16.08 -27.84
N ARG A 126 1.57 16.60 -28.50
CA ARG A 126 2.70 15.81 -29.01
C ARG A 126 3.46 15.09 -27.88
N LEU A 127 3.59 15.72 -26.71
CA LEU A 127 4.21 15.10 -25.54
C LEU A 127 3.40 13.90 -25.04
N PHE A 128 2.06 14.04 -24.97
CA PHE A 128 1.20 12.96 -24.49
C PHE A 128 1.07 11.80 -25.49
N ASP A 129 1.19 12.07 -26.79
CA ASP A 129 1.25 11.03 -27.82
C ASP A 129 2.60 10.31 -27.79
N TRP A 130 3.71 11.05 -27.62
CA TRP A 130 5.04 10.47 -27.38
C TRP A 130 5.06 9.58 -26.12
N LEU A 131 4.47 10.04 -25.01
CA LEU A 131 4.37 9.29 -23.76
C LEU A 131 3.57 7.98 -23.90
N ARG A 132 2.52 7.96 -24.74
CA ARG A 132 1.73 6.75 -25.03
C ARG A 132 2.46 5.76 -25.95
N GLY A 133 3.34 6.24 -26.84
CA GLY A 133 4.13 5.40 -27.73
C GLY A 133 5.06 4.42 -27.00
N ARG A 134 5.50 3.37 -27.71
CA ARG A 134 6.30 2.26 -27.15
C ARG A 134 7.64 2.74 -26.56
N ALA A 135 8.00 2.22 -25.40
CA ALA A 135 9.29 2.47 -24.76
C ALA A 135 10.45 1.78 -25.51
N PRO A 136 11.60 2.44 -25.70
CA PRO A 136 12.80 1.81 -26.25
C PRO A 136 13.44 0.87 -25.21
N LEU A 137 14.15 -0.16 -25.68
CA LEU A 137 14.74 -1.19 -24.81
C LEU A 137 15.71 -0.60 -23.76
N ALA A 138 16.51 0.41 -24.13
CA ALA A 138 17.41 1.09 -23.20
C ALA A 138 16.69 1.71 -21.99
N LEU A 139 15.49 2.26 -22.20
CA LEU A 139 14.67 2.82 -21.12
C LEU A 139 14.08 1.72 -20.22
N VAL A 140 13.71 0.57 -20.81
CA VAL A 140 13.27 -0.62 -20.05
C VAL A 140 14.43 -1.17 -19.21
N ALA A 141 15.63 -1.26 -19.78
CA ALA A 141 16.83 -1.70 -19.07
C ALA A 141 17.18 -0.76 -17.90
N ALA A 142 17.07 0.57 -18.09
CA ALA A 142 17.26 1.55 -17.02
C ALA A 142 16.23 1.37 -15.88
N ALA A 143 14.96 1.12 -16.21
CA ALA A 143 13.93 0.84 -15.22
C ALA A 143 14.23 -0.45 -14.43
N VAL A 144 14.61 -1.53 -15.12
CA VAL A 144 14.98 -2.81 -14.49
C VAL A 144 16.20 -2.63 -13.57
N ALA A 145 17.23 -1.88 -14.00
CA ALA A 145 18.41 -1.62 -13.19
C ALA A 145 18.10 -0.83 -11.91
N LEU A 146 17.24 0.20 -12.00
CA LEU A 146 16.80 0.97 -10.84
C LEU A 146 15.92 0.15 -9.89
N LEU A 147 15.03 -0.71 -10.41
CA LEU A 147 14.23 -1.62 -9.59
C LEU A 147 15.09 -2.68 -8.90
N ALA A 148 16.12 -3.20 -9.57
CA ALA A 148 17.12 -4.08 -8.96
C ALA A 148 17.93 -3.37 -7.86
N ASN A 149 18.23 -2.08 -8.04
CA ASN A 149 18.84 -1.27 -6.98
C ASN A 149 17.89 -1.06 -5.79
N VAL A 150 16.60 -0.77 -6.01
CA VAL A 150 15.60 -0.68 -4.92
C VAL A 150 15.51 -2.01 -4.14
N TYR A 151 15.48 -3.14 -4.85
CA TYR A 151 15.55 -4.48 -4.24
C TYR A 151 16.83 -4.67 -3.41
N TYR A 152 17.99 -4.34 -3.99
CA TYR A 152 19.30 -4.48 -3.33
C TYR A 152 19.38 -3.64 -2.04
N GLN A 153 18.97 -2.37 -2.10
CA GLN A 153 18.96 -1.45 -0.96
C GLN A 153 18.00 -1.91 0.14
N ALA A 154 16.79 -2.37 -0.23
CA ALA A 154 15.86 -2.96 0.72
C ALA A 154 16.47 -4.18 1.41
N ARG A 155 17.10 -5.08 0.64
CA ARG A 155 17.66 -6.33 1.14
C ARG A 155 18.90 -6.19 2.04
N HIS A 156 19.66 -5.11 1.86
CA HIS A 156 20.82 -4.76 2.68
C HIS A 156 20.50 -3.72 3.77
N SER A 157 19.25 -3.29 3.87
CA SER A 157 18.80 -2.52 5.03
C SER A 157 18.75 -3.39 6.28
N GLY A 158 19.08 -2.84 7.44
CA GLY A 158 18.88 -3.49 8.74
C GLY A 158 17.41 -3.67 9.13
N ASN A 159 16.48 -3.10 8.35
CA ASN A 159 15.04 -3.02 8.67
C ASN A 159 14.18 -3.88 7.72
N VAL A 160 14.78 -4.83 6.99
CA VAL A 160 14.08 -5.60 5.97
C VAL A 160 12.95 -6.44 6.57
N GLY A 161 11.71 -6.17 6.16
CA GLY A 161 10.53 -6.90 6.62
C GLY A 161 10.04 -6.59 8.04
N LEU A 162 10.56 -5.55 8.69
CA LEU A 162 10.28 -5.17 10.08
C LEU A 162 8.77 -4.98 10.36
N ASP A 163 8.01 -4.42 9.41
CA ASP A 163 6.56 -4.23 9.56
C ASP A 163 5.75 -5.53 9.40
N ASN A 164 6.33 -6.54 8.75
CA ASN A 164 5.67 -7.83 8.53
C ASN A 164 5.93 -8.83 9.65
N GLU A 165 6.97 -8.63 10.46
CA GLU A 165 7.37 -9.54 11.54
C GLU A 165 6.19 -9.92 12.44
N TRP A 166 5.38 -8.93 12.85
CA TRP A 166 4.21 -9.12 13.72
C TRP A 166 3.09 -9.95 13.06
N VAL A 167 2.95 -9.87 11.72
CA VAL A 167 2.00 -10.70 10.97
C VAL A 167 2.48 -12.14 10.90
N ILE A 168 3.78 -12.36 10.68
CA ILE A 168 4.35 -13.70 10.63
C ILE A 168 4.36 -14.34 12.02
N LYS A 169 4.65 -13.56 13.08
CA LYS A 169 4.59 -14.01 14.47
C LYS A 169 3.17 -14.41 14.87
N ALA A 170 2.15 -13.61 14.53
CA ALA A 170 0.75 -13.97 14.76
C ALA A 170 0.34 -15.24 14.00
N ALA A 171 0.80 -15.41 12.76
CA ALA A 171 0.57 -16.63 11.99
C ALA A 171 1.25 -17.87 12.61
N ASP A 172 2.47 -17.72 13.13
CA ASP A 172 3.19 -18.80 13.84
C ASP A 172 2.49 -19.19 15.16
N VAL A 173 2.06 -18.21 15.95
CA VAL A 173 1.27 -18.41 17.17
C VAL A 173 -0.02 -19.20 16.85
N PHE A 174 -0.73 -18.80 15.80
CA PHE A 174 -1.91 -19.51 15.30
C PHE A 174 -1.60 -20.93 14.81
N ASN A 175 -0.50 -21.14 14.09
CA ASN A 175 -0.07 -22.45 13.59
C ASN A 175 0.26 -23.44 14.73
N HIS A 176 0.63 -22.93 15.90
CA HIS A 176 0.80 -23.70 17.14
C HIS A 176 -0.48 -23.82 17.98
N GLY A 177 -1.66 -23.49 17.43
CA GLY A 177 -2.96 -23.60 18.12
C GLY A 177 -3.18 -22.58 19.24
N ARG A 178 -2.39 -21.51 19.30
CA ARG A 178 -2.48 -20.46 20.34
C ARG A 178 -3.19 -19.19 19.81
N PRO A 179 -3.80 -18.35 20.68
CA PRO A 179 -4.52 -17.16 20.24
C PRO A 179 -3.60 -16.12 19.58
N PRO A 180 -3.76 -15.80 18.28
CA PRO A 180 -2.88 -14.86 17.58
C PRO A 180 -2.99 -13.42 18.11
N TYR A 181 -4.11 -13.10 18.76
CA TYR A 181 -4.44 -11.79 19.34
C TYR A 181 -3.95 -11.59 20.79
N GLU A 182 -3.12 -12.49 21.31
CA GLU A 182 -2.29 -12.21 22.48
C GLU A 182 -1.11 -11.28 22.15
N GLU A 183 -0.67 -11.23 20.89
CA GLU A 183 0.34 -10.28 20.41
C GLU A 183 -0.27 -8.89 20.20
N GLU A 184 -0.02 -7.97 21.13
CA GLU A 184 -0.58 -6.61 21.10
C GLU A 184 -0.16 -5.79 19.87
N ARG A 185 0.97 -6.15 19.24
CA ARG A 185 1.47 -5.50 18.02
C ARG A 185 0.84 -6.04 16.73
N PHE A 186 -0.02 -7.07 16.81
CA PHE A 186 -0.74 -7.59 15.66
C PHE A 186 -2.06 -6.82 15.41
N LEU A 187 -2.03 -5.96 14.39
CA LEU A 187 -3.07 -4.94 14.13
C LEU A 187 -3.90 -5.19 12.86
N TYR A 188 -4.02 -6.45 12.44
CA TYR A 188 -4.78 -6.87 11.25
C TYR A 188 -6.10 -7.57 11.65
N LEU A 189 -7.06 -7.60 10.72
CA LEU A 189 -8.29 -8.40 10.87
C LEU A 189 -7.95 -9.90 10.81
N PRO A 190 -8.84 -10.80 11.27
CA PRO A 190 -8.55 -12.24 11.33
C PRO A 190 -7.99 -12.85 10.03
N PRO A 191 -8.52 -12.51 8.82
CA PRO A 191 -7.95 -12.99 7.56
C PRO A 191 -6.47 -12.65 7.34
N GLY A 192 -5.95 -11.60 7.99
CA GLY A 192 -4.52 -11.26 7.98
C GLY A 192 -3.62 -12.30 8.66
N VAL A 193 -4.11 -13.01 9.69
CA VAL A 193 -3.38 -14.14 10.30
C VAL A 193 -3.23 -15.25 9.27
N LEU A 194 -4.34 -15.64 8.62
CA LEU A 194 -4.36 -16.72 7.63
C LEU A 194 -3.52 -16.37 6.39
N ALA A 195 -3.53 -15.10 5.96
CA ALA A 195 -2.64 -14.61 4.90
C ALA A 195 -1.14 -14.66 5.29
N GLY A 196 -0.83 -14.70 6.58
CA GLY A 196 0.52 -14.89 7.11
C GLY A 196 1.00 -16.35 7.08
N VAL A 197 0.09 -17.33 7.16
CA VAL A 197 0.43 -18.77 7.28
C VAL A 197 1.32 -19.29 6.12
N PRO A 198 1.05 -19.00 4.83
CA PRO A 198 1.90 -19.48 3.73
C PRO A 198 3.36 -19.00 3.80
N TRP A 199 3.63 -17.91 4.52
CA TRP A 199 4.99 -17.40 4.70
C TRP A 199 5.83 -18.24 5.68
N LEU A 200 5.19 -19.02 6.55
CA LEU A 200 5.86 -19.92 7.50
C LEU A 200 6.57 -21.08 6.79
N TRP A 201 6.13 -21.45 5.58
CA TRP A 201 6.77 -22.48 4.75
C TRP A 201 8.14 -22.05 4.21
N PHE A 202 8.51 -20.78 4.35
CA PHE A 202 9.78 -20.23 3.88
C PHE A 202 10.73 -19.93 5.05
N SER A 203 12.00 -20.30 4.87
CA SER A 203 13.08 -19.92 5.77
C SER A 203 13.15 -18.40 5.96
N LEU A 204 13.69 -17.93 7.09
CA LEU A 204 13.85 -16.49 7.32
C LEU A 204 14.60 -15.80 6.17
N LYS A 205 15.71 -16.39 5.70
CA LYS A 205 16.47 -15.89 4.53
C LYS A 205 15.55 -15.74 3.31
N THR A 206 14.82 -16.80 2.96
CA THR A 206 13.91 -16.81 1.81
C THR A 206 12.79 -15.76 1.96
N ARG A 207 12.26 -15.55 3.16
CA ARG A 207 11.30 -14.46 3.42
C ARG A 207 11.92 -13.09 3.16
N LEU A 208 13.12 -12.81 3.70
CA LEU A 208 13.80 -11.52 3.51
C LEU A 208 14.19 -11.28 2.04
N ASP A 209 14.44 -12.33 1.25
CA ASP A 209 14.63 -12.25 -0.20
C ASP A 209 13.28 -12.00 -0.94
N LEU A 210 12.19 -12.67 -0.55
CA LEU A 210 10.88 -12.54 -1.22
C LEU A 210 10.10 -11.26 -0.91
N LEU A 211 10.17 -10.74 0.32
CA LEU A 211 9.38 -9.58 0.77
C LEU A 211 9.59 -8.34 -0.13
N PRO A 212 10.84 -7.88 -0.39
CA PRO A 212 11.08 -6.75 -1.28
C PRO A 212 10.61 -7.00 -2.72
N PHE A 213 10.81 -8.21 -3.24
CA PHE A 213 10.39 -8.59 -4.59
C PHE A 213 8.86 -8.51 -4.75
N VAL A 214 8.11 -9.05 -3.79
CA VAL A 214 6.64 -8.99 -3.77
C VAL A 214 6.14 -7.55 -3.63
N GLY A 215 6.78 -6.74 -2.77
CA GLY A 215 6.47 -5.32 -2.61
C GLY A 215 6.62 -4.53 -3.92
N ILE A 216 7.74 -4.73 -4.63
CA ILE A 216 7.99 -4.15 -5.96
C ILE A 216 6.94 -4.62 -6.97
N ALA A 217 6.67 -5.93 -7.02
CA ALA A 217 5.71 -6.50 -7.96
C ALA A 217 4.30 -5.93 -7.78
N PHE A 218 3.83 -5.76 -6.53
CA PHE A 218 2.52 -5.16 -6.27
C PHE A 218 2.45 -3.68 -6.65
N VAL A 219 3.44 -2.86 -6.31
CA VAL A 219 3.43 -1.43 -6.68
C VAL A 219 3.49 -1.25 -8.20
N LEU A 220 4.33 -2.01 -8.91
CA LEU A 220 4.38 -1.99 -10.38
C LEU A 220 3.07 -2.47 -11.01
N THR A 221 2.43 -3.50 -10.44
CA THR A 221 1.11 -3.96 -10.91
C THR A 221 0.05 -2.89 -10.69
N GLY A 222 0.05 -2.21 -9.53
CA GLY A 222 -0.82 -1.07 -9.26
C GLY A 222 -0.62 0.09 -10.22
N TRP A 223 0.63 0.38 -10.60
CA TRP A 223 0.97 1.37 -11.62
C TRP A 223 0.45 0.98 -13.01
N ILE A 224 0.67 -0.26 -13.45
CA ILE A 224 0.17 -0.76 -14.73
C ILE A 224 -1.36 -0.77 -14.77
N LEU A 225 -2.02 -1.23 -13.71
CA LEU A 225 -3.49 -1.20 -13.59
C LEU A 225 -4.03 0.23 -13.64
N SER A 226 -3.35 1.18 -12.98
CA SER A 226 -3.69 2.60 -13.03
C SER A 226 -3.63 3.17 -14.45
N LEU A 227 -2.60 2.80 -15.23
CA LEU A 227 -2.50 3.18 -16.64
C LEU A 227 -3.61 2.54 -17.51
N ARG A 228 -3.99 1.29 -17.21
CA ARG A 228 -5.10 0.60 -17.91
C ARG A 228 -6.46 1.29 -17.68
N ILE A 229 -6.70 1.96 -16.54
CA ILE A 229 -7.92 2.78 -16.32
C ILE A 229 -8.08 3.87 -17.40
N PHE A 230 -6.96 4.35 -17.95
CA PHE A 230 -6.91 5.40 -18.98
C PHE A 230 -6.54 4.87 -20.37
N GLY A 231 -6.62 3.55 -20.59
CA GLY A 231 -6.30 2.92 -21.88
C GLY A 231 -4.83 3.00 -22.29
N VAL A 232 -3.91 3.27 -21.35
CA VAL A 232 -2.47 3.38 -21.65
C VAL A 232 -1.81 1.99 -21.57
N SER A 233 -1.01 1.65 -22.59
CA SER A 233 -0.31 0.37 -22.66
C SER A 233 0.82 0.26 -21.62
N ALA A 234 0.99 -0.95 -21.07
CA ALA A 234 2.12 -1.27 -20.18
C ALA A 234 3.49 -1.19 -20.90
N ARG A 235 3.52 -1.23 -22.23
CA ARG A 235 4.75 -1.05 -23.03
C ARG A 235 5.03 0.42 -23.40
N SER A 236 4.24 1.37 -22.91
CA SER A 236 4.39 2.80 -23.22
C SER A 236 5.59 3.44 -22.53
N ARG A 237 6.10 4.56 -23.08
CA ARG A 237 7.12 5.38 -22.43
C ARG A 237 6.66 5.86 -21.06
N LEU A 238 5.39 6.24 -20.90
CA LEU A 238 4.82 6.62 -19.61
C LEU A 238 4.91 5.47 -18.59
N ALA A 239 4.60 4.23 -18.97
CA ALA A 239 4.69 3.08 -18.07
C ALA A 239 6.12 2.91 -17.52
N VAL A 240 7.12 3.00 -18.39
CA VAL A 240 8.53 2.81 -17.99
C VAL A 240 9.08 4.02 -17.24
N LEU A 241 8.78 5.25 -17.68
CA LEU A 241 9.17 6.49 -16.98
C LEU A 241 8.52 6.60 -15.60
N GLY A 242 7.28 6.17 -15.44
CA GLY A 242 6.61 6.13 -14.13
C GLY A 242 7.25 5.13 -13.16
N ALA A 243 7.64 3.94 -13.66
CA ALA A 243 8.38 2.97 -12.86
C ALA A 243 9.76 3.51 -12.43
N ILE A 244 10.46 4.20 -13.34
CA ILE A 244 11.72 4.92 -13.03
C ILE A 244 11.47 6.00 -11.97
N ALA A 245 10.47 6.85 -12.15
CA ALA A 245 10.16 7.94 -11.22
C ALA A 245 9.80 7.44 -9.82
N LEU A 246 9.06 6.33 -9.70
CA LEU A 246 8.77 5.69 -8.42
C LEU A 246 10.04 5.30 -7.65
N CYS A 247 11.09 4.82 -8.33
CA CYS A 247 12.36 4.44 -7.70
C CYS A 247 13.06 5.59 -6.97
N PHE A 248 12.74 6.85 -7.29
CA PHE A 248 13.28 8.04 -6.63
C PHE A 248 12.43 8.54 -5.46
N LEU A 249 11.30 7.89 -5.13
CA LEU A 249 10.40 8.33 -4.06
C LEU A 249 10.53 7.49 -2.79
N GLU A 250 10.74 8.16 -1.66
CA GLU A 250 10.86 7.60 -0.31
C GLU A 250 9.68 6.66 0.04
N PRO A 251 8.39 7.01 -0.21
CA PRO A 251 7.26 6.10 0.00
C PRO A 251 7.38 4.74 -0.70
N PHE A 252 8.02 4.66 -1.88
CA PHE A 252 8.21 3.40 -2.60
C PHE A 252 9.40 2.60 -2.08
N THR A 253 10.55 3.25 -1.88
CA THR A 253 11.71 2.56 -1.32
C THR A 253 11.43 2.08 0.11
N ASN A 254 10.78 2.89 0.93
CA ASN A 254 10.43 2.56 2.31
C ASN A 254 9.45 1.37 2.39
N VAL A 255 8.34 1.35 1.62
CA VAL A 255 7.38 0.24 1.67
C VAL A 255 7.99 -1.10 1.24
N VAL A 256 8.93 -1.07 0.30
CA VAL A 256 9.68 -2.24 -0.16
C VAL A 256 10.70 -2.67 0.89
N GLN A 257 11.36 -1.71 1.55
CA GLN A 257 12.34 -1.93 2.61
C GLN A 257 11.70 -2.60 3.84
N ILE A 258 10.73 -1.94 4.48
CA ILE A 258 10.04 -2.48 5.68
C ILE A 258 9.12 -3.66 5.34
N GLY A 259 8.88 -3.93 4.04
CA GLY A 259 8.10 -5.05 3.53
C GLY A 259 6.57 -4.91 3.64
N ASN A 260 6.08 -3.78 4.14
CA ASN A 260 4.70 -3.57 4.57
C ASN A 260 3.67 -3.88 3.46
N TRP A 261 2.62 -4.61 3.85
CA TRP A 261 1.57 -5.11 2.96
C TRP A 261 0.73 -4.02 2.29
N THR A 262 0.89 -2.75 2.65
CA THR A 262 0.34 -1.58 1.93
C THR A 262 0.64 -1.63 0.43
N SER A 263 1.80 -2.16 0.04
CA SER A 263 2.14 -2.44 -1.36
C SER A 263 1.02 -3.18 -2.11
N GLY A 264 0.40 -4.20 -1.49
CA GLY A 264 -0.75 -4.92 -2.04
C GLY A 264 -2.02 -4.06 -2.20
N TYR A 265 -2.18 -3.00 -1.42
CA TYR A 265 -3.31 -2.06 -1.53
C TYR A 265 -3.07 -0.97 -2.59
N VAL A 266 -1.80 -0.64 -2.85
CA VAL A 266 -1.39 0.14 -4.05
C VAL A 266 -1.74 -0.62 -5.34
N MET A 267 -1.75 -1.96 -5.31
CA MET A 267 -2.31 -2.78 -6.39
C MET A 267 -3.84 -2.87 -6.35
N ALA A 268 -4.42 -3.14 -5.18
CA ALA A 268 -5.85 -3.44 -5.04
C ALA A 268 -6.76 -2.27 -5.41
N LEU A 269 -6.41 -1.02 -5.03
CA LEU A 269 -7.25 0.13 -5.37
C LEU A 269 -7.38 0.30 -6.90
N PRO A 270 -6.29 0.42 -7.69
CA PRO A 270 -6.37 0.42 -9.15
C PRO A 270 -7.12 -0.78 -9.76
N ALA A 271 -7.01 -1.99 -9.19
CA ALA A 271 -7.79 -3.14 -9.64
C ALA A 271 -9.31 -2.93 -9.47
N VAL A 272 -9.74 -2.46 -8.29
CA VAL A 272 -11.14 -2.10 -8.00
C VAL A 272 -11.63 -1.01 -8.95
N LEU A 273 -10.85 0.05 -9.16
CA LEU A 273 -11.21 1.17 -10.02
C LEU A 273 -11.26 0.78 -11.50
N LEU A 274 -10.38 -0.10 -11.96
CA LEU A 274 -10.40 -0.64 -13.33
C LEU A 274 -11.64 -1.53 -13.56
N LEU A 275 -12.01 -2.37 -12.60
CA LEU A 275 -13.23 -3.17 -12.67
C LEU A 275 -14.49 -2.29 -12.66
N ALA A 276 -14.52 -1.24 -11.83
CA ALA A 276 -15.62 -0.27 -11.79
C ALA A 276 -15.74 0.55 -13.09
N ALA A 277 -14.62 1.02 -13.65
CA ALA A 277 -14.57 1.74 -14.92
C ALA A 277 -15.08 0.87 -16.09
N ASN A 278 -14.78 -0.44 -16.06
CA ASN A 278 -15.32 -1.44 -16.99
C ASN A 278 -16.74 -1.91 -16.64
N ARG A 279 -17.46 -1.18 -15.77
CA ARG A 279 -18.84 -1.46 -15.29
C ARG A 279 -19.03 -2.80 -14.55
N ARG A 280 -17.96 -3.51 -14.20
CA ARG A 280 -17.98 -4.79 -13.46
C ARG A 280 -18.05 -4.55 -11.94
N TRP A 281 -19.02 -3.75 -11.49
CA TRP A 281 -19.13 -3.26 -10.12
C TRP A 281 -19.17 -4.36 -9.05
N THR A 282 -19.86 -5.48 -9.30
CA THR A 282 -19.86 -6.61 -8.34
C THR A 282 -18.49 -7.27 -8.23
N ALA A 283 -17.73 -7.40 -9.32
CA ALA A 283 -16.35 -7.91 -9.25
C ALA A 283 -15.43 -6.91 -8.53
N ALA A 284 -15.59 -5.61 -8.78
CA ALA A 284 -14.88 -4.55 -8.04
C ALA A 284 -15.16 -4.64 -6.54
N ALA A 285 -16.42 -4.89 -6.14
CA ALA A 285 -16.81 -5.08 -4.75
C ALA A 285 -16.23 -6.34 -4.10
N VAL A 286 -16.11 -7.46 -4.84
CA VAL A 286 -15.44 -8.68 -4.34
C VAL A 286 -13.96 -8.42 -4.11
N VAL A 287 -13.23 -7.84 -5.09
CA VAL A 287 -11.80 -7.51 -4.95
C VAL A 287 -11.57 -6.52 -3.81
N PHE A 288 -12.42 -5.50 -3.70
CA PHE A 288 -12.43 -4.55 -2.59
C PHE A 288 -12.62 -5.26 -1.24
N GLY A 289 -13.64 -6.12 -1.15
CA GLY A 289 -13.96 -6.88 0.06
C GLY A 289 -12.83 -7.81 0.51
N VAL A 290 -12.22 -8.55 -0.41
CA VAL A 290 -11.05 -9.39 -0.13
C VAL A 290 -9.87 -8.54 0.38
N ALA A 291 -9.63 -7.36 -0.19
CA ALA A 291 -8.57 -6.48 0.29
C ALA A 291 -8.86 -5.98 1.71
N ILE A 292 -10.03 -5.37 1.97
CA ILE A 292 -10.32 -4.79 3.29
C ILE A 292 -10.54 -5.83 4.40
N SER A 293 -10.76 -7.11 4.05
CA SER A 293 -10.84 -8.21 5.03
C SER A 293 -9.50 -8.50 5.69
N ILE A 294 -8.36 -8.11 5.11
CA ILE A 294 -7.02 -8.28 5.67
C ILE A 294 -6.62 -7.04 6.49
N LYS A 295 -6.64 -5.85 5.86
CA LYS A 295 -6.33 -4.55 6.49
C LYS A 295 -7.33 -3.52 5.95
N PRO A 296 -8.03 -2.74 6.78
CA PRO A 296 -9.18 -1.95 6.35
C PRO A 296 -8.77 -0.60 5.73
N ILE A 297 -7.54 -0.48 5.20
CA ILE A 297 -6.96 0.79 4.74
C ILE A 297 -7.76 1.42 3.58
N LEU A 298 -8.36 0.60 2.71
CA LEU A 298 -9.21 1.09 1.61
C LEU A 298 -10.68 1.33 2.04
N ALA A 299 -11.07 1.10 3.29
CA ALA A 299 -12.46 1.23 3.75
C ALA A 299 -13.19 2.53 3.30
N PRO A 300 -12.56 3.73 3.29
CA PRO A 300 -13.22 4.95 2.80
C PRO A 300 -13.77 4.85 1.36
N VAL A 301 -13.12 4.06 0.50
CA VAL A 301 -13.50 3.87 -0.91
C VAL A 301 -14.82 3.10 -1.05
N VAL A 302 -15.34 2.47 0.01
CA VAL A 302 -16.69 1.87 0.01
C VAL A 302 -17.77 2.90 -0.35
N LEU A 303 -17.55 4.18 -0.02
CA LEU A 303 -18.46 5.27 -0.36
C LEU A 303 -18.56 5.52 -1.88
N VAL A 304 -17.58 5.10 -2.69
CA VAL A 304 -17.67 5.19 -4.16
C VAL A 304 -18.83 4.35 -4.70
N PHE A 305 -19.08 3.15 -4.15
CA PHE A 305 -20.20 2.31 -4.56
C PHE A 305 -21.55 2.97 -4.23
N LEU A 306 -21.65 3.63 -3.07
CA LEU A 306 -22.84 4.38 -2.66
C LEU A 306 -23.06 5.63 -3.53
N MET A 307 -22.01 6.42 -3.77
CA MET A 307 -22.05 7.58 -4.67
C MET A 307 -22.44 7.18 -6.10
N ALA A 308 -21.96 6.02 -6.57
CA ALA A 308 -22.33 5.43 -7.85
C ALA A 308 -23.73 4.78 -7.89
N ARG A 309 -24.46 4.77 -6.78
CA ARG A 309 -25.78 4.13 -6.60
C ARG A 309 -25.77 2.62 -6.91
N GLN A 310 -24.62 1.97 -6.75
CA GLN A 310 -24.40 0.56 -7.04
C GLN A 310 -24.74 -0.28 -5.81
N PHE A 311 -25.98 -0.21 -5.32
CA PHE A 311 -26.40 -0.78 -4.04
C PHE A 311 -26.09 -2.29 -3.90
N LYS A 312 -26.26 -3.08 -4.96
CA LYS A 312 -25.86 -4.49 -4.99
C LYS A 312 -24.35 -4.67 -4.76
N ALA A 313 -23.52 -3.85 -5.41
CA ALA A 313 -22.08 -3.90 -5.24
C ALA A 313 -21.65 -3.36 -3.85
N PHE A 314 -22.31 -2.31 -3.35
CA PHE A 314 -22.11 -1.82 -1.98
C PHE A 314 -22.42 -2.92 -0.94
N ALA A 315 -23.55 -3.63 -1.07
CA ALA A 315 -23.86 -4.76 -0.20
C ALA A 315 -22.79 -5.87 -0.27
N VAL A 316 -22.34 -6.24 -1.47
CA VAL A 316 -21.24 -7.21 -1.65
C VAL A 316 -19.93 -6.73 -1.03
N ALA A 317 -19.62 -5.43 -1.12
CA ALA A 317 -18.42 -4.82 -0.53
C ALA A 317 -18.41 -4.85 1.01
N ILE A 318 -19.58 -5.00 1.66
CA ILE A 318 -19.72 -5.19 3.10
C ILE A 318 -19.81 -6.68 3.48
N VAL A 319 -20.57 -7.47 2.73
CA VAL A 319 -20.80 -8.90 3.03
C VAL A 319 -19.55 -9.75 2.82
N VAL A 320 -18.80 -9.54 1.73
CA VAL A 320 -17.57 -10.31 1.43
C VAL A 320 -16.54 -10.24 2.56
N PRO A 321 -16.09 -9.06 3.05
CA PRO A 321 -15.13 -9.00 4.13
C PRO A 321 -15.69 -9.54 5.44
N ALA A 322 -16.98 -9.33 5.74
CA ALA A 322 -17.61 -9.87 6.93
C ALA A 322 -17.62 -11.41 6.93
N VAL A 323 -18.00 -12.04 5.81
CA VAL A 323 -17.99 -13.51 5.66
C VAL A 323 -16.56 -14.06 5.77
N ILE A 324 -15.58 -13.43 5.12
CA ILE A 324 -14.17 -13.87 5.20
C ILE A 324 -13.63 -13.71 6.63
N ALA A 325 -13.95 -12.61 7.32
CA ALA A 325 -13.52 -12.38 8.70
C ALA A 325 -14.19 -13.34 9.71
N VAL A 326 -15.47 -13.64 9.55
CA VAL A 326 -16.19 -14.63 10.37
C VAL A 326 -15.64 -16.03 10.13
N ALA A 327 -15.42 -16.44 8.87
CA ALA A 327 -14.83 -17.73 8.54
C ALA A 327 -13.41 -17.86 9.10
N ALA A 328 -12.57 -16.82 8.97
CA ALA A 328 -11.24 -16.81 9.55
C ALA A 328 -11.27 -16.86 11.09
N GLY A 329 -12.17 -16.10 11.73
CA GLY A 329 -12.35 -16.14 13.19
C GLY A 329 -12.82 -17.51 13.70
N ALA A 330 -13.70 -18.20 12.96
CA ALA A 330 -14.16 -19.54 13.31
C ALA A 330 -13.06 -20.61 13.24
N MET A 331 -11.97 -20.36 12.52
CA MET A 331 -10.79 -21.23 12.49
C MET A 331 -9.82 -20.98 13.66
N MET A 332 -10.00 -19.92 14.44
CA MET A 332 -9.02 -19.46 15.42
C MET A 332 -9.33 -19.86 16.86
N PRO A 333 -8.30 -20.11 17.69
CA PRO A 333 -8.44 -20.09 19.13
C PRO A 333 -8.69 -18.65 19.63
N GLN A 334 -9.72 -18.48 20.47
CA GLN A 334 -10.12 -17.22 21.12
C GLN A 334 -10.22 -15.99 20.17
N PRO A 335 -11.02 -16.05 19.08
CA PRO A 335 -11.14 -14.95 18.11
C PRO A 335 -11.76 -13.68 18.72
N THR A 336 -12.46 -13.81 19.85
CA THR A 336 -13.03 -12.69 20.61
C THR A 336 -11.97 -11.71 21.13
N LEU A 337 -10.71 -12.11 21.26
CA LEU A 337 -9.60 -11.22 21.59
C LEU A 337 -9.40 -10.09 20.56
N PHE A 338 -9.76 -10.30 19.29
CA PHE A 338 -9.82 -9.23 18.30
C PHE A 338 -10.79 -8.12 18.73
N LEU A 339 -11.95 -8.49 19.28
CA LEU A 339 -13.00 -7.56 19.68
C LEU A 339 -12.71 -6.89 21.04
N THR A 340 -12.03 -7.58 21.95
CA THR A 340 -11.76 -7.08 23.31
C THR A 340 -10.41 -6.38 23.47
N LYS A 341 -9.41 -6.70 22.63
CA LYS A 341 -8.08 -6.06 22.64
C LYS A 341 -7.82 -5.22 21.38
N THR A 342 -7.78 -5.86 20.21
CA THR A 342 -7.26 -5.25 18.98
C THR A 342 -8.15 -4.15 18.43
N LEU A 343 -9.47 -4.37 18.37
CA LEU A 343 -10.43 -3.40 17.82
C LEU A 343 -10.50 -2.12 18.69
N PRO A 344 -10.59 -2.18 20.04
CA PRO A 344 -10.43 -1.01 20.88
C PRO A 344 -9.11 -0.25 20.66
N TYR A 345 -7.98 -0.97 20.50
CA TYR A 345 -6.68 -0.35 20.24
C TYR A 345 -6.60 0.34 18.86
N LEU A 346 -7.19 -0.27 17.83
CA LEU A 346 -7.32 0.31 16.48
C LEU A 346 -8.17 1.60 16.51
N LEU A 347 -9.31 1.57 17.19
CA LEU A 347 -10.21 2.73 17.34
C LEU A 347 -9.61 3.83 18.22
N GLY A 348 -8.86 3.45 19.25
CA GLY A 348 -8.13 4.36 20.16
C GLY A 348 -6.88 5.01 19.56
N GLY A 349 -6.52 4.69 18.31
CA GLY A 349 -5.47 5.40 17.58
C GLY A 349 -4.02 5.02 17.95
N GLN A 350 -3.80 3.80 18.44
CA GLN A 350 -2.46 3.18 18.56
C GLN A 350 -1.43 4.00 19.38
N GLY A 351 -1.90 4.63 20.46
CA GLY A 351 -1.30 5.82 21.09
C GLY A 351 0.13 5.75 21.62
N GLY A 352 0.73 4.56 21.77
CA GLY A 352 2.13 4.39 22.21
C GLY A 352 3.12 4.11 21.08
N PHE A 353 2.78 3.19 20.18
CA PHE A 353 3.73 2.63 19.20
C PHE A 353 3.74 3.38 17.86
N ALA A 354 2.56 3.66 17.30
CA ALA A 354 2.44 4.38 16.01
C ALA A 354 2.36 5.90 16.19
N ALA A 355 1.99 6.39 17.37
CA ALA A 355 1.86 7.82 17.66
C ALA A 355 3.13 8.67 17.45
N PRO A 356 4.37 8.15 17.47
CA PRO A 356 5.56 8.91 17.04
C PRO A 356 5.69 9.08 15.52
N PHE A 357 5.08 8.19 14.73
CA PHE A 357 5.22 8.11 13.25
C PHE A 357 3.95 8.48 12.48
N ASP A 358 2.84 8.75 13.17
CA ASP A 358 1.59 9.14 12.52
C ASP A 358 1.59 10.58 12.01
N ALA A 359 1.27 10.77 10.73
CA ALA A 359 1.14 12.06 10.06
C ALA A 359 -0.30 12.63 10.01
N SER A 360 -1.26 12.01 10.69
CA SER A 360 -2.63 12.53 10.77
C SER A 360 -2.69 13.94 11.38
N VAL A 361 -3.67 14.74 10.97
CA VAL A 361 -3.85 16.12 11.47
C VAL A 361 -3.96 16.14 13.00
N SER A 362 -4.68 15.18 13.58
CA SER A 362 -4.82 15.05 15.03
C SER A 362 -3.48 14.80 15.71
N ASN A 363 -2.71 13.79 15.33
CA ASN A 363 -1.44 13.51 16.01
C ASN A 363 -0.38 14.59 15.74
N VAL A 364 -0.37 15.23 14.58
CA VAL A 364 0.54 16.34 14.31
C VAL A 364 0.20 17.58 15.14
N LEU A 365 -1.08 17.97 15.25
CA LEU A 365 -1.49 19.11 16.07
C LEU A 365 -1.27 18.87 17.57
N THR A 366 -1.52 17.64 18.08
CA THR A 366 -1.19 17.29 19.47
C THR A 366 0.32 17.41 19.74
N ARG A 367 1.20 16.98 18.82
CA ARG A 367 2.66 17.18 18.96
C ARG A 367 3.08 18.65 18.93
N LEU A 368 2.30 19.52 18.30
CA LEU A 368 2.48 20.98 18.31
C LEU A 368 1.89 21.65 19.58
N GLY A 369 1.36 20.86 20.53
CA GLY A 369 0.87 21.34 21.82
C GLY A 369 -0.62 21.67 21.88
N LEU A 370 -1.41 21.39 20.84
CA LEU A 370 -2.87 21.57 20.92
C LEU A 370 -3.50 20.48 21.80
N PRO A 371 -4.55 20.81 22.59
CA PRO A 371 -5.32 19.82 23.33
C PRO A 371 -5.90 18.74 22.41
N GLU A 372 -5.87 17.47 22.86
CA GLU A 372 -6.24 16.32 22.03
C GLU A 372 -7.64 16.42 21.43
N GLY A 373 -8.61 16.95 22.17
CA GLY A 373 -9.98 17.16 21.67
C GLY A 373 -10.04 18.18 20.51
N VAL A 374 -9.26 19.25 20.56
CA VAL A 374 -9.19 20.27 19.49
C VAL A 374 -8.48 19.70 18.27
N ALA A 375 -7.37 19.00 18.48
CA ALA A 375 -6.62 18.33 17.42
C ALA A 375 -7.45 17.22 16.74
N GLY A 376 -8.20 16.44 17.52
CA GLY A 376 -9.15 15.43 17.04
C GLY A 376 -10.28 16.05 16.22
N ALA A 377 -10.91 17.11 16.72
CA ALA A 377 -11.96 17.84 16.00
C ALA A 377 -11.45 18.41 14.65
N ALA A 378 -10.24 18.95 14.60
CA ALA A 378 -9.61 19.43 13.37
C ALA A 378 -9.37 18.28 12.36
N GLY A 379 -8.95 17.10 12.82
CA GLY A 379 -8.82 15.90 11.99
C GLY A 379 -10.17 15.43 11.42
N LEU A 380 -11.21 15.37 12.26
CA LEU A 380 -12.57 15.01 11.83
C LEU A 380 -13.14 16.02 10.83
N ALA A 381 -12.92 17.32 11.04
CA ALA A 381 -13.33 18.37 10.10
C ALA A 381 -12.61 18.23 8.74
N ALA A 382 -11.32 17.92 8.73
CA ALA A 382 -10.57 17.66 7.51
C ALA A 382 -11.10 16.41 6.76
N ALA A 383 -11.42 15.33 7.47
CA ALA A 383 -12.03 14.14 6.87
C ALA A 383 -13.41 14.45 6.27
N ALA A 384 -14.28 15.13 7.02
CA ALA A 384 -15.62 15.50 6.57
C ALA A 384 -15.57 16.40 5.32
N LEU A 385 -14.67 17.40 5.30
CA LEU A 385 -14.43 18.26 4.14
C LEU A 385 -14.02 17.43 2.91
N MET A 386 -13.08 16.49 3.07
CA MET A 386 -12.63 15.65 1.96
C MET A 386 -13.73 14.69 1.44
N ILE A 387 -14.61 14.18 2.30
CA ILE A 387 -15.79 13.39 1.89
C ILE A 387 -16.79 14.25 1.10
N VAL A 388 -17.06 15.48 1.55
CA VAL A 388 -17.92 16.44 0.82
C VAL A 388 -17.32 16.78 -0.55
N LEU A 389 -16.01 17.04 -0.61
CA LEU A 389 -15.30 17.28 -1.88
C LEU A 389 -15.33 16.07 -2.81
N ALA A 390 -15.16 14.84 -2.28
CA ALA A 390 -15.26 13.60 -3.05
C ALA A 390 -16.63 13.45 -3.73
N TRP A 391 -17.70 13.79 -3.01
CA TRP A 391 -19.08 13.78 -3.50
C TRP A 391 -19.37 14.92 -4.50
N LEU A 392 -18.87 16.13 -4.26
CA LEU A 392 -18.93 17.24 -5.23
C LEU A 392 -18.15 16.90 -6.52
N ARG A 393 -17.03 16.19 -6.40
CA ARG A 393 -16.24 15.69 -7.52
C ARG A 393 -16.98 14.60 -8.29
N TRP A 394 -17.66 13.70 -7.59
CA TRP A 394 -18.47 12.64 -8.21
C TRP A 394 -19.62 13.23 -9.05
N ARG A 395 -20.35 14.19 -8.48
CA ARG A 395 -21.48 14.91 -9.12
C ARG A 395 -21.11 15.64 -10.41
N ARG A 396 -19.88 16.15 -10.55
CA ARG A 396 -19.47 16.96 -11.71
C ARG A 396 -19.56 16.22 -13.06
N GLY A 397 -19.44 14.89 -13.05
CA GLY A 397 -19.35 14.06 -14.26
C GLY A 397 -17.95 14.09 -14.89
N GLY A 398 -17.89 14.11 -16.22
CA GLY A 398 -16.65 14.08 -17.00
C GLY A 398 -16.14 12.64 -17.25
N HIS A 399 -14.86 12.53 -17.60
CA HIS A 399 -14.20 11.25 -17.90
C HIS A 399 -14.34 10.26 -16.72
N GLU A 400 -14.87 9.07 -16.99
CA GLU A 400 -15.30 8.12 -15.95
C GLU A 400 -14.13 7.63 -15.07
N GLY A 401 -13.05 7.17 -15.69
CA GLY A 401 -11.82 6.78 -14.97
C GLY A 401 -11.23 7.91 -14.10
N LEU A 402 -11.19 9.14 -14.61
CA LEU A 402 -10.69 10.30 -13.84
C LEU A 402 -11.59 10.60 -12.64
N ARG A 403 -12.92 10.53 -12.81
CA ARG A 403 -13.88 10.69 -11.71
C ARG A 403 -13.69 9.62 -10.64
N LEU A 404 -13.53 8.35 -11.03
CA LEU A 404 -13.28 7.24 -10.10
C LEU A 404 -11.98 7.46 -9.31
N VAL A 405 -10.89 7.81 -10.00
CA VAL A 405 -9.58 8.07 -9.40
C VAL A 405 -9.61 9.28 -8.46
N GLU A 406 -10.09 10.44 -8.90
CA GLU A 406 -10.07 11.66 -8.07
C GLU A 406 -11.05 11.58 -6.88
N THR A 407 -12.24 11.00 -7.04
CA THR A 407 -13.15 10.75 -5.90
C THR A 407 -12.53 9.75 -4.91
N SER A 408 -11.88 8.68 -5.37
CA SER A 408 -11.22 7.72 -4.46
C SER A 408 -10.02 8.32 -3.76
N ALA A 409 -9.21 9.12 -4.46
CA ALA A 409 -8.09 9.85 -3.88
C ALA A 409 -8.55 10.81 -2.76
N MET A 410 -9.65 11.54 -2.96
CA MET A 410 -10.23 12.39 -1.92
C MET A 410 -10.72 11.57 -0.71
N LEU A 411 -11.32 10.41 -0.91
CA LEU A 411 -11.77 9.52 0.17
C LEU A 411 -10.58 8.91 0.96
N MET A 412 -9.49 8.53 0.28
CA MET A 412 -8.27 8.09 0.96
C MET A 412 -7.62 9.23 1.75
N LEU A 413 -7.55 10.44 1.19
CA LEU A 413 -7.06 11.62 1.90
C LEU A 413 -7.93 12.00 3.10
N ALA A 414 -9.24 11.73 3.07
CA ALA A 414 -10.11 11.90 4.24
C ALA A 414 -9.62 11.04 5.42
N ALA A 415 -9.26 9.78 5.17
CA ALA A 415 -8.68 8.91 6.19
C ALA A 415 -7.26 9.35 6.59
N PHE A 416 -6.38 9.66 5.64
CA PHE A 416 -4.99 10.02 5.96
C PHE A 416 -4.86 11.35 6.72
N LEU A 417 -5.82 12.26 6.57
CA LEU A 417 -5.87 13.51 7.34
C LEU A 417 -6.57 13.32 8.69
N GLY A 418 -7.71 12.62 8.74
CA GLY A 418 -8.56 12.59 9.94
C GLY A 418 -8.52 11.33 10.81
N THR A 419 -7.96 10.23 10.32
CA THR A 419 -7.88 8.96 11.06
C THR A 419 -6.44 8.52 11.30
N LYS A 420 -6.22 7.73 12.34
CA LYS A 420 -4.90 7.26 12.79
C LYS A 420 -4.74 5.77 12.45
N PRO A 421 -3.55 5.29 12.03
CA PRO A 421 -2.36 6.07 11.66
C PRO A 421 -2.38 6.49 10.17
N SER A 422 -1.52 7.44 9.82
CA SER A 422 -1.21 7.88 8.47
C SER A 422 0.31 7.87 8.26
N PHE A 423 0.80 7.10 7.28
CA PHE A 423 2.23 6.91 7.02
C PHE A 423 2.61 7.30 5.58
N ASP A 424 3.90 7.50 5.33
CA ASP A 424 4.47 7.87 4.02
C ASP A 424 4.02 6.94 2.88
N HIS A 425 4.12 5.63 3.08
CA HIS A 425 3.81 4.61 2.10
C HIS A 425 2.31 4.51 1.80
N TYR A 426 1.45 5.11 2.64
CA TYR A 426 0.02 5.24 2.34
C TYR A 426 -0.22 6.24 1.21
N THR A 427 0.65 7.25 1.04
CA THR A 427 0.56 8.23 -0.06
C THR A 427 0.62 7.58 -1.44
N LEU A 428 1.27 6.42 -1.59
CA LEU A 428 1.29 5.65 -2.84
C LEU A 428 -0.10 5.27 -3.34
N ILE A 429 -1.04 4.98 -2.43
CA ILE A 429 -2.43 4.63 -2.77
C ILE A 429 -3.12 5.80 -3.50
N VAL A 430 -2.76 7.04 -3.18
CA VAL A 430 -3.23 8.25 -3.86
C VAL A 430 -2.36 8.56 -5.08
N LEU A 431 -1.03 8.58 -4.91
CA LEU A 431 -0.08 8.99 -5.93
C LEU A 431 -0.17 8.15 -7.20
N VAL A 432 -0.14 6.82 -7.09
CA VAL A 432 -0.03 5.91 -8.24
C VAL A 432 -1.20 6.07 -9.24
N PRO A 433 -2.48 6.02 -8.82
CA PRO A 433 -3.59 6.26 -9.74
C PRO A 433 -3.69 7.74 -10.18
N MET A 434 -3.35 8.71 -9.33
CA MET A 434 -3.33 10.13 -9.70
C MET A 434 -2.27 10.44 -10.77
N ALA A 435 -1.07 9.86 -10.65
CA ALA A 435 0.01 10.00 -11.61
C ALA A 435 -0.39 9.46 -12.99
N ALA A 436 -1.08 8.31 -13.03
CA ALA A 436 -1.58 7.75 -14.29
C ALA A 436 -2.62 8.66 -14.95
N ALA A 437 -3.42 9.37 -14.16
CA ALA A 437 -4.43 10.30 -14.63
C ALA A 437 -3.88 11.54 -15.36
N VAL A 438 -2.56 11.78 -15.33
CA VAL A 438 -1.90 12.92 -16.02
C VAL A 438 -2.18 12.94 -17.53
N VAL A 439 -2.53 11.80 -18.12
CA VAL A 439 -2.87 11.67 -19.55
C VAL A 439 -4.24 12.22 -19.94
N VAL A 440 -5.06 12.63 -18.95
CA VAL A 440 -6.41 13.16 -19.14
C VAL A 440 -6.44 14.68 -18.92
N PRO A 441 -6.98 15.47 -19.88
CA PRO A 441 -7.24 16.90 -19.69
C PRO A 441 -8.00 17.23 -18.41
N GLY A 442 -7.61 18.31 -17.73
CA GLY A 442 -8.22 18.79 -16.49
C GLY A 442 -7.82 18.05 -15.19
N ALA A 443 -7.20 16.87 -15.27
CA ALA A 443 -6.79 16.08 -14.10
C ALA A 443 -5.95 16.90 -13.10
N ALA A 444 -6.15 16.69 -11.80
CA ALA A 444 -5.41 17.42 -10.76
C ALA A 444 -3.88 17.18 -10.85
N SER A 445 -3.43 16.01 -11.32
CA SER A 445 -2.03 15.68 -11.59
C SER A 445 -1.42 16.39 -12.82
N ARG A 446 -2.20 17.12 -13.63
CA ARG A 446 -1.66 18.12 -14.57
C ARG A 446 -1.31 19.45 -13.90
N SER A 447 -1.64 19.63 -12.62
CA SER A 447 -1.23 20.81 -11.87
C SER A 447 0.20 20.64 -11.34
N PRO A 448 1.09 21.65 -11.48
CA PRO A 448 2.40 21.60 -10.83
C PRO A 448 2.26 21.51 -9.30
N TRP A 449 1.20 22.10 -8.72
CA TRP A 449 0.88 22.03 -7.30
C TRP A 449 0.74 20.60 -6.76
N PHE A 450 0.22 19.66 -7.56
CA PHE A 450 0.15 18.25 -7.17
C PHE A 450 1.56 17.68 -6.93
N TRP A 451 2.48 17.93 -7.86
CA TRP A 451 3.84 17.41 -7.81
C TRP A 451 4.74 18.12 -6.79
N ILE A 452 4.54 19.42 -6.57
CA ILE A 452 5.20 20.18 -5.49
C ILE A 452 4.97 19.50 -4.13
N GLY A 453 3.79 18.94 -3.89
CA GLY A 453 3.49 18.18 -2.68
C GLY A 453 4.35 16.93 -2.49
N TYR A 454 4.90 16.34 -3.55
CA TYR A 454 5.75 15.14 -3.51
C TYR A 454 7.25 15.44 -3.64
N VAL A 455 7.67 16.68 -3.91
CA VAL A 455 9.11 17.06 -3.91
C VAL A 455 9.80 16.69 -2.59
N PRO A 456 9.22 16.93 -1.39
CA PRO A 456 9.83 16.50 -0.12
C PRO A 456 9.96 14.99 0.06
N MET A 457 9.28 14.19 -0.77
CA MET A 457 9.31 12.72 -0.76
C MET A 457 10.37 12.13 -1.71
N VAL A 458 11.21 12.96 -2.32
CA VAL A 458 12.31 12.49 -3.17
C VAL A 458 13.45 11.98 -2.28
N ASN A 459 13.89 10.75 -2.52
CA ASN A 459 14.98 10.11 -1.78
C ASN A 459 16.25 10.97 -1.80
N GLY A 460 16.82 11.22 -0.61
CA GLY A 460 18.03 12.02 -0.45
C GLY A 460 17.84 13.54 -0.50
N LEU A 461 16.63 14.05 -0.80
CA LEU A 461 16.39 15.50 -0.82
C LEU A 461 16.14 16.03 0.59
N THR A 462 17.13 16.72 1.16
CA THR A 462 16.96 17.53 2.37
C THR A 462 16.66 18.98 1.99
N LEU A 463 15.69 19.61 2.65
CA LEU A 463 15.40 21.03 2.46
C LEU A 463 16.16 21.84 3.52
N PRO A 464 17.26 22.54 3.17
CA PRO A 464 18.19 23.09 4.16
C PRO A 464 17.61 24.20 5.03
N PHE A 465 16.57 24.89 4.55
CA PHE A 465 15.94 26.04 5.23
C PHE A 465 14.61 25.72 5.92
N VAL A 466 14.18 24.45 5.93
CA VAL A 466 12.89 24.05 6.52
C VAL A 466 13.08 22.82 7.41
N SER A 467 13.76 23.00 8.54
CA SER A 467 14.12 21.91 9.47
C SER A 467 12.93 21.08 9.95
N ALA A 468 11.78 21.71 10.24
CA ALA A 468 10.53 21.03 10.55
C ALA A 468 10.12 20.07 9.42
N TRP A 469 10.23 20.51 8.16
CA TRP A 469 9.90 19.72 6.97
C TRP A 469 10.92 18.62 6.63
N ASN A 470 12.01 18.48 7.38
CA ASN A 470 12.86 17.29 7.32
C ASN A 470 12.41 16.21 8.32
N THR A 471 11.41 16.49 9.16
CA THR A 471 10.79 15.48 10.03
C THR A 471 9.74 14.70 9.24
N TYR A 472 9.89 13.37 9.23
CA TYR A 472 9.02 12.39 8.55
C TYR A 472 7.52 12.76 8.59
N ASN A 473 6.93 12.94 9.77
CA ASN A 473 5.50 13.23 9.94
C ASN A 473 5.04 14.51 9.23
N TYR A 474 5.83 15.59 9.32
CA TYR A 474 5.47 16.88 8.72
C TYR A 474 5.55 16.82 7.19
N ARG A 475 6.49 16.04 6.62
CA ARG A 475 6.52 15.75 5.17
C ARG A 475 5.22 15.10 4.72
N VAL A 476 4.83 14.00 5.38
CA VAL A 476 3.67 13.19 4.98
C VAL A 476 2.38 14.00 5.12
N LEU A 477 2.20 14.75 6.21
CA LEU A 477 1.05 15.64 6.35
C LEU A 477 1.06 16.73 5.26
N GLY A 478 2.22 17.35 4.99
CA GLY A 478 2.37 18.35 3.94
C GLY A 478 1.99 17.83 2.55
N THR A 479 2.47 16.65 2.16
CA THR A 479 2.11 15.97 0.92
C THR A 479 0.61 15.70 0.83
N ASN A 480 -0.01 15.23 1.92
CA ASN A 480 -1.44 14.97 1.99
C ASN A 480 -2.27 16.27 1.88
N LEU A 481 -1.88 17.34 2.58
CA LEU A 481 -2.55 18.65 2.53
C LEU A 481 -2.43 19.31 1.15
N VAL A 482 -1.26 19.28 0.51
CA VAL A 482 -1.06 19.83 -0.85
C VAL A 482 -1.82 19.01 -1.90
N SER A 483 -1.84 17.68 -1.76
CA SER A 483 -2.67 16.80 -2.61
C SER A 483 -4.16 17.12 -2.44
N ALA A 484 -4.63 17.25 -1.20
CA ALA A 484 -6.01 17.61 -0.87
C ALA A 484 -6.40 18.99 -1.42
N ALA A 485 -5.57 20.02 -1.21
CA ALA A 485 -5.81 21.37 -1.73
C ALA A 485 -5.84 21.41 -3.27
N THR A 486 -4.94 20.68 -3.92
CA THR A 486 -4.92 20.61 -5.40
C THR A 486 -6.19 19.93 -5.93
N LEU A 487 -6.59 18.80 -5.33
CA LEU A 487 -7.85 18.11 -5.65
C LEU A 487 -9.08 18.98 -5.35
N ALA A 488 -9.10 19.69 -4.21
CA ALA A 488 -10.16 20.62 -3.83
C ALA A 488 -10.33 21.76 -4.84
N SER A 489 -9.23 22.36 -5.32
CA SER A 489 -9.27 23.44 -6.31
C SER A 489 -9.99 23.00 -7.61
N ARG A 490 -9.76 21.75 -8.04
CA ARG A 490 -10.43 21.16 -9.22
C ARG A 490 -11.86 20.70 -8.91
N ALA A 491 -12.14 20.30 -7.67
CA ALA A 491 -13.47 19.97 -7.17
C ALA A 491 -14.35 21.18 -6.81
N VAL A 492 -13.81 22.41 -6.80
CA VAL A 492 -14.56 23.65 -6.57
C VAL A 492 -14.59 24.56 -7.80
N GLY A 493 -13.57 24.48 -8.68
CA GLY A 493 -13.48 25.25 -9.92
C GLY A 493 -14.75 25.20 -10.78
N ARG A 494 -15.04 26.33 -11.45
CA ARG A 494 -16.17 26.50 -12.37
C ARG A 494 -16.07 25.50 -13.52
N ARG A 495 -17.21 24.95 -13.96
CA ARG A 495 -17.28 24.23 -15.24
C ARG A 495 -16.81 25.17 -16.37
N PRO A 496 -16.01 24.70 -17.34
CA PRO A 496 -15.86 25.40 -18.60
C PRO A 496 -17.25 25.62 -19.21
N ALA A 497 -17.58 26.86 -19.56
CA ALA A 497 -18.83 27.18 -20.22
C ALA A 497 -18.87 26.47 -21.58
N GLY A 498 -19.80 25.54 -21.77
CA GLY A 498 -19.91 24.71 -22.98
C GLY A 498 -20.20 23.23 -22.74
N ALA A 499 -20.03 22.71 -21.51
CA ALA A 499 -20.44 21.35 -21.18
C ALA A 499 -21.98 21.26 -21.00
N ALA A 500 -22.70 21.04 -22.10
CA ALA A 500 -24.14 20.83 -22.11
C ALA A 500 -24.55 19.67 -21.17
N PRO A 501 -25.70 19.76 -20.49
CA PRO A 501 -26.18 18.69 -19.62
C PRO A 501 -26.51 17.43 -20.44
N ALA A 502 -25.88 16.31 -20.09
CA ALA A 502 -26.22 15.00 -20.64
C ALA A 502 -27.62 14.59 -20.14
N GLY A 503 -28.65 14.91 -20.93
CA GLY A 503 -30.05 14.67 -20.57
C GLY A 503 -31.10 15.02 -21.63
N ALA A 504 -30.74 15.66 -22.74
CA ALA A 504 -31.65 15.86 -23.87
C ALA A 504 -31.68 14.59 -24.75
N ALA A 505 -32.81 13.88 -24.76
CA ALA A 505 -33.06 12.83 -25.72
C ALA A 505 -33.09 13.42 -27.15
N PRO A 506 -32.63 12.71 -28.20
CA PRO A 506 -32.77 13.18 -29.56
C PRO A 506 -34.25 13.33 -29.92
N GLY A 507 -34.69 14.57 -30.17
CA GLY A 507 -36.03 14.83 -30.67
C GLY A 507 -36.25 14.10 -32.00
N ARG A 508 -37.43 13.49 -32.17
CA ARG A 508 -37.81 12.81 -33.41
C ARG A 508 -37.63 13.76 -34.58
N THR A 509 -36.78 13.38 -35.54
CA THR A 509 -36.61 14.12 -36.79
C THR A 509 -37.95 14.13 -37.51
N GLN A 510 -38.52 15.32 -37.72
CA GLN A 510 -39.80 15.48 -38.40
C GLN A 510 -39.64 15.10 -39.87
N GLU A 511 -40.39 14.11 -40.31
CA GLU A 511 -40.26 13.51 -41.64
C GLU A 511 -40.71 14.51 -42.72
N ARG A 512 -39.80 14.86 -43.62
CA ARG A 512 -40.13 15.72 -44.77
C ARG A 512 -41.05 14.94 -45.71
N GLN A 513 -42.32 15.34 -45.77
CA GLN A 513 -43.22 14.96 -46.85
C GLN A 513 -42.56 15.31 -48.19
N ARG A 514 -42.36 14.30 -49.05
CA ARG A 514 -42.10 14.48 -50.47
C ARG A 514 -43.42 14.36 -51.22
N THR A 515 -43.86 15.45 -51.83
CA THR A 515 -44.86 15.39 -52.90
C THR A 515 -44.25 14.72 -54.14
N PRO A 516 -44.96 13.79 -54.81
CA PRO A 516 -44.65 13.37 -56.17
C PRO A 516 -45.37 14.28 -57.19
N SER A 517 -44.67 14.66 -58.25
CA SER A 517 -45.19 15.48 -59.35
C SER A 517 -44.69 14.95 -60.70
N GLY A 518 -45.59 14.38 -61.51
CA GLY A 518 -45.29 13.81 -62.85
C GLY A 518 -44.46 12.51 -62.81
N VAL A 519 -44.64 11.57 -63.73
CA VAL A 519 -45.49 11.48 -64.94
C VAL A 519 -46.13 10.10 -64.96
#